data_AF-A0A955PSD8-F1
#
_entry.id   AF-A0A955PSD8-F1
#
_cell.length_a   1.000
_cell.length_b   1.000
_cell.length_c   1.000
_cell.angle_alpha   90.00
_cell.angle_beta   90.00
_cell.angle_gamma   90.00
#
_symmetry.space_group_name_H-M   'P 1'
#
loop_
_entity.id
_entity.type
_entity.pdbx_description
1 polymer ?
#
loop_
_entity_poly.entity_id
_entity_poly.type
_entity_poly.pdbx_seq_one_letter_code
_entity_poly.pdbx_strand_id
1 'polypeptide(L)'
;TLSTDDLIDRYLDDERFYHRLLWIANDFFLTERIDVPFFQDAFPDEMEDEIAASLGEEPLRLFQYLVSHDLPITGLATAPYTVADSTLANFWGIDYPGPDGGSEWLKCHYMDNRPHSGVLSMQSFYFRFGSTAANKQRGRANHITRIFLDDNHFQRNVSLEFRLANNRESDLDNAVRYNPGCLACHASLEGIVGHMQPMQIGPVGDSTQEMNDFNVYSHQGLERWQLISERVPSYYGRPSDGKLTTLGKYLADDPRFSYTMAKRMLGAMVQGLVDHHERELLVELDRVFRDSDFRLKDLMRAIVKSDLYRAVGVTELATEDEGRLVQPFKVITPEQMATLGYNLTGHTWGDEDRPSLEYDPSYKIPAGGYDGEIIDKRSHSVTPMLLLTYQRHAEAIADDVYDFELRGDPPANEKTVFTLATGKEDPVQYQTLVKTQISQMCKGFYG
;
A
#
# COMPACT_ATOMS: atom_id res chain seq x y z
N THR A 1 -20.64 -14.36 -26.28
CA THR A 1 -20.11 -14.80 -24.98
C THR A 1 -18.65 -14.45 -24.97
N LEU A 2 -18.20 -13.68 -23.97
CA LEU A 2 -16.78 -13.30 -23.84
C LEU A 2 -15.96 -14.55 -23.46
N SER A 3 -14.75 -14.65 -23.99
CA SER A 3 -13.79 -15.68 -23.57
C SER A 3 -13.31 -15.41 -22.13
N THR A 4 -12.76 -16.40 -21.45
CA THR A 4 -12.14 -16.19 -20.12
C THR A 4 -11.00 -15.16 -20.21
N ASP A 5 -10.24 -15.16 -21.30
CA ASP A 5 -9.17 -14.20 -21.51
C ASP A 5 -9.71 -12.77 -21.69
N ASP A 6 -10.80 -12.61 -22.45
CA ASP A 6 -11.46 -11.30 -22.63
C ASP A 6 -11.98 -10.76 -21.28
N LEU A 7 -12.45 -11.65 -20.39
CA LEU A 7 -12.90 -11.25 -19.05
C LEU A 7 -11.73 -10.81 -18.17
N ILE A 8 -10.59 -11.48 -18.27
CA ILE A 8 -9.38 -11.10 -17.54
C ILE A 8 -8.86 -9.76 -18.05
N ASP A 9 -8.83 -9.54 -19.36
CA ASP A 9 -8.43 -8.27 -19.98
C ASP A 9 -9.29 -7.12 -19.46
N ARG A 10 -10.62 -7.29 -19.56
CA ARG A 10 -11.57 -6.30 -19.06
C ARG A 10 -11.42 -6.04 -17.57
N TYR A 11 -11.11 -7.05 -16.77
CA TYR A 11 -10.87 -6.89 -15.33
C TYR A 11 -9.60 -6.08 -15.05
N LEU A 12 -8.50 -6.33 -15.77
CA LEU A 12 -7.21 -5.67 -15.57
C LEU A 12 -7.14 -4.25 -16.17
N ASP A 13 -8.03 -3.93 -17.11
CA ASP A 13 -8.13 -2.62 -17.75
C ASP A 13 -9.25 -1.73 -17.16
N ASP A 14 -10.03 -2.24 -16.20
CA ASP A 14 -11.08 -1.47 -15.53
C ASP A 14 -10.47 -0.38 -14.64
N GLU A 15 -10.95 0.86 -14.73
CA GLU A 15 -10.44 1.96 -13.90
C GLU A 15 -10.61 1.70 -12.40
N ARG A 16 -11.67 1.00 -12.00
CA ARG A 16 -11.92 0.60 -10.61
C ARG A 16 -10.86 -0.38 -10.11
N PHE A 17 -10.23 -1.14 -11.01
CA PHE A 17 -9.10 -2.00 -10.66
C PHE A 17 -7.89 -1.17 -10.22
N TYR A 18 -7.66 0.00 -10.82
CA TYR A 18 -6.55 0.87 -10.45
C TYR A 18 -6.70 1.47 -9.05
N HIS A 19 -7.93 1.75 -8.59
CA HIS A 19 -8.16 2.15 -7.19
C HIS A 19 -7.75 1.03 -6.22
N ARG A 20 -8.10 -0.22 -6.54
CA ARG A 20 -7.68 -1.39 -5.74
C ARG A 20 -6.17 -1.55 -5.67
N LEU A 21 -5.43 -1.12 -6.69
CA LEU A 21 -3.97 -1.16 -6.67
C LEU A 21 -3.36 -0.28 -5.58
N LEU A 22 -4.02 0.83 -5.19
CA LEU A 22 -3.54 1.67 -4.09
C LEU A 22 -3.54 0.89 -2.78
N TRP A 23 -4.62 0.18 -2.48
CA TRP A 23 -4.72 -0.64 -1.26
C TRP A 23 -3.72 -1.79 -1.27
N ILE A 24 -3.55 -2.46 -2.43
CA ILE A 24 -2.54 -3.52 -2.58
C ILE A 24 -1.12 -2.95 -2.38
N ALA A 25 -0.82 -1.79 -2.94
CA ALA A 25 0.46 -1.12 -2.78
C ALA A 25 0.70 -0.75 -1.31
N ASN A 26 -0.33 -0.25 -0.64
CA ASN A 26 -0.25 0.18 0.73
C ASN A 26 0.01 -0.97 1.71
N ASP A 27 -0.36 -2.22 1.36
CA ASP A 27 -0.07 -3.41 2.19
C ASP A 27 1.43 -3.63 2.45
N PHE A 28 2.29 -2.97 1.67
CA PHE A 28 3.72 -3.03 1.84
C PHE A 28 4.43 -1.68 1.89
N PHE A 29 3.84 -0.63 1.30
CA PHE A 29 4.37 0.73 1.47
C PHE A 29 4.01 1.34 2.82
N LEU A 30 2.82 1.05 3.36
CA LEU A 30 2.32 1.58 4.64
C LEU A 30 2.42 3.10 4.72
N THR A 31 2.10 3.79 3.62
CA THR A 31 2.22 5.25 3.49
C THR A 31 0.90 5.98 3.42
N GLU A 32 -0.25 5.30 3.23
CA GLU A 32 -1.58 5.94 3.15
C GLU A 32 -1.84 6.95 4.29
N ARG A 33 -1.33 6.67 5.49
CA ARG A 33 -1.37 7.62 6.60
C ARG A 33 0.00 8.22 6.86
N ILE A 34 0.16 9.52 6.58
CA ILE A 34 1.32 10.31 7.00
C ILE A 34 0.87 11.34 8.01
N ASP A 35 1.36 11.23 9.24
CA ASP A 35 1.20 12.31 10.20
C ASP A 35 2.20 13.41 9.84
N VAL A 36 1.71 14.65 9.74
CA VAL A 36 2.54 15.83 9.50
C VAL A 36 2.55 16.70 10.76
N PRO A 37 3.15 16.23 11.88
CA PRO A 37 3.02 16.86 13.19
C PRO A 37 3.58 18.30 13.26
N PHE A 38 4.41 18.70 12.29
CA PHE A 38 4.94 20.06 12.18
C PHE A 38 3.91 21.06 11.64
N PHE A 39 2.80 20.58 11.08
CA PHE A 39 1.74 21.38 10.47
C PHE A 39 0.39 21.22 11.19
N GLN A 40 0.35 20.45 12.28
CA GLN A 40 -0.76 20.48 13.22
C GLN A 40 -0.90 21.94 13.68
N ASP A 41 -2.05 22.54 13.42
CA ASP A 41 -2.38 23.98 13.62
C ASP A 41 -1.97 24.97 12.50
N ALA A 42 -1.25 24.54 11.45
CA ALA A 42 -0.93 25.41 10.32
C ALA A 42 -2.10 25.59 9.34
N PHE A 43 -3.05 24.64 9.37
CA PHE A 43 -4.16 24.53 8.44
C PHE A 43 -5.46 24.16 9.19
N PRO A 44 -6.65 24.47 8.66
CA PRO A 44 -7.89 23.88 9.18
C PRO A 44 -7.88 22.36 9.04
N ASP A 45 -8.49 21.65 10.00
CA ASP A 45 -8.49 20.17 10.10
C ASP A 45 -8.83 19.47 8.78
N GLU A 46 -9.87 19.93 8.07
CA GLU A 46 -10.29 19.36 6.78
C GLU A 46 -9.19 19.42 5.71
N MET A 47 -8.43 20.53 5.69
CA MET A 47 -7.34 20.73 4.75
C MET A 47 -6.09 19.95 5.18
N GLU A 48 -5.87 19.76 6.48
CA GLU A 48 -4.80 18.90 7.00
C GLU A 48 -5.00 17.44 6.57
N ASP A 49 -6.24 16.95 6.63
CA ASP A 49 -6.60 15.61 6.20
C ASP A 49 -6.41 15.37 4.70
N GLU A 50 -6.84 16.32 3.86
CA GLU A 50 -6.63 16.27 2.40
C GLU A 50 -5.14 16.25 2.05
N ILE A 51 -4.36 17.14 2.70
CA ILE A 51 -2.91 17.18 2.53
C ILE A 51 -2.30 15.84 2.97
N ALA A 52 -2.62 15.35 4.17
CA ALA A 52 -2.06 14.11 4.71
C ALA A 52 -2.34 12.90 3.79
N ALA A 53 -3.55 12.81 3.24
CA ALA A 53 -3.92 11.79 2.26
C ALA A 53 -3.08 11.91 0.98
N SER A 54 -3.02 13.11 0.39
CA SER A 54 -2.24 13.37 -0.83
C SER A 54 -0.74 13.07 -0.62
N LEU A 55 -0.16 13.48 0.52
CA LEU A 55 1.21 13.12 0.90
C LEU A 55 1.39 11.61 0.95
N GLY A 56 0.50 10.91 1.66
CA GLY A 56 0.58 9.46 1.86
C GLY A 56 0.44 8.63 0.59
N GLU A 57 -0.31 9.14 -0.36
CA GLU A 57 -0.58 8.49 -1.63
C GLU A 57 0.57 8.59 -2.64
N GLU A 58 1.55 9.49 -2.49
CA GLU A 58 2.65 9.68 -3.47
C GLU A 58 3.30 8.33 -3.91
N PRO A 59 3.75 7.44 -3.01
CA PRO A 59 4.34 6.15 -3.43
C PRO A 59 3.31 5.20 -4.05
N LEU A 60 2.07 5.24 -3.56
CA LEU A 60 0.97 4.38 -4.01
C LEU A 60 0.53 4.76 -5.42
N ARG A 61 0.53 6.06 -5.72
CA ARG A 61 0.16 6.63 -7.02
C ARG A 61 1.24 6.39 -8.04
N LEU A 62 2.53 6.36 -7.67
CA LEU A 62 3.57 5.88 -8.60
C LEU A 62 3.38 4.41 -8.95
N PHE A 63 3.04 3.57 -7.97
CA PHE A 63 2.70 2.17 -8.23
C PHE A 63 1.52 2.07 -9.21
N GLN A 64 0.43 2.76 -8.93
CA GLN A 64 -0.75 2.81 -9.79
C GLN A 64 -0.40 3.31 -11.21
N TYR A 65 0.36 4.40 -11.33
CA TYR A 65 0.77 5.01 -12.59
C TYR A 65 1.57 4.04 -13.46
N LEU A 66 2.54 3.32 -12.87
CA LEU A 66 3.34 2.34 -13.60
C LEU A 66 2.45 1.23 -14.17
N VAL A 67 1.45 0.77 -13.41
CA VAL A 67 0.57 -0.32 -13.84
C VAL A 67 -0.46 0.14 -14.88
N SER A 68 -1.07 1.31 -14.69
CA SER A 68 -2.07 1.85 -15.62
C SER A 68 -1.49 2.20 -16.98
N HIS A 69 -0.20 2.56 -17.03
CA HIS A 69 0.53 2.87 -18.26
C HIS A 69 1.33 1.68 -18.82
N ASP A 70 1.16 0.48 -18.25
CA ASP A 70 1.87 -0.73 -18.64
C ASP A 70 3.40 -0.52 -18.74
N LEU A 71 3.97 0.03 -17.66
CA LEU A 71 5.40 0.26 -17.47
C LEU A 71 6.01 -0.79 -16.53
N PRO A 72 7.34 -1.03 -16.59
CA PRO A 72 7.99 -1.97 -15.69
C PRO A 72 7.84 -1.51 -14.23
N ILE A 73 7.45 -2.40 -13.31
CA ILE A 73 7.30 -2.04 -11.89
C ILE A 73 8.65 -1.73 -11.23
N THR A 74 9.78 -2.10 -11.85
CA THR A 74 11.12 -1.66 -11.42
C THR A 74 11.26 -0.14 -11.40
N GLY A 75 10.37 0.60 -12.09
CA GLY A 75 10.18 2.03 -11.96
C GLY A 75 9.93 2.51 -10.53
N LEU A 76 9.39 1.67 -9.63
CA LEU A 76 9.27 2.00 -8.20
C LEU A 76 10.60 2.40 -7.55
N ALA A 77 11.71 1.85 -8.03
CA ALA A 77 13.05 2.16 -7.53
C ALA A 77 13.87 3.00 -8.50
N THR A 78 13.46 3.12 -9.78
CA THR A 78 14.32 3.66 -10.85
C THR A 78 13.68 4.79 -11.66
N ALA A 79 12.40 5.09 -11.47
CA ALA A 79 11.71 6.12 -12.24
C ALA A 79 12.44 7.47 -12.08
N PRO A 80 12.74 8.16 -13.19
CA PRO A 80 13.40 9.47 -13.16
C PRO A 80 12.40 10.61 -12.89
N TYR A 81 11.27 10.32 -12.27
CA TYR A 81 10.16 11.23 -12.01
C TYR A 81 9.41 10.78 -10.74
N THR A 82 8.57 11.67 -10.21
CA THR A 82 7.50 11.34 -9.26
C THR A 82 6.14 11.50 -9.95
N VAL A 83 5.06 11.17 -9.25
CA VAL A 83 3.70 11.56 -9.65
C VAL A 83 3.08 12.40 -8.54
N ALA A 84 2.35 13.43 -8.93
CA ALA A 84 1.72 14.36 -8.00
C ALA A 84 0.38 14.85 -8.53
N ASP A 85 -0.55 15.14 -7.62
CA ASP A 85 -1.68 16.03 -7.84
C ASP A 85 -1.26 17.49 -7.52
N SER A 86 -2.20 18.44 -7.62
CA SER A 86 -1.91 19.83 -7.28
C SER A 86 -1.61 20.03 -5.80
N THR A 87 -2.21 19.25 -4.89
CA THR A 87 -2.06 19.39 -3.44
C THR A 87 -0.64 19.02 -3.00
N LEU A 88 -0.18 17.83 -3.38
CA LEU A 88 1.19 17.36 -3.16
C LEU A 88 2.20 18.30 -3.79
N ALA A 89 1.93 18.79 -5.01
CA ALA A 89 2.87 19.62 -5.72
C ALA A 89 3.06 21.01 -5.11
N ASN A 90 1.97 21.61 -4.62
CA ASN A 90 2.04 22.86 -3.87
C ASN A 90 2.79 22.67 -2.55
N PHE A 91 2.54 21.56 -1.86
CA PHE A 91 3.19 21.27 -0.58
C PHE A 91 4.70 21.03 -0.71
N TRP A 92 5.12 20.24 -1.70
CA TRP A 92 6.52 19.85 -1.92
C TRP A 92 7.25 20.63 -3.01
N GLY A 93 6.68 21.71 -3.57
CA GLY A 93 7.33 22.43 -4.67
C GLY A 93 7.72 21.51 -5.83
N ILE A 94 6.76 20.78 -6.36
CA ILE A 94 6.90 19.89 -7.52
C ILE A 94 6.36 20.61 -8.76
N ASP A 95 6.94 20.36 -9.94
CA ASP A 95 6.46 20.94 -11.20
C ASP A 95 5.16 20.28 -11.69
N TYR A 96 4.01 20.71 -11.19
CA TYR A 96 2.72 20.17 -11.65
C TYR A 96 2.30 20.77 -13.00
N PRO A 97 2.07 19.95 -14.04
CA PRO A 97 1.67 20.45 -15.36
C PRO A 97 0.15 20.64 -15.52
N GLY A 98 -0.65 20.23 -14.54
CA GLY A 98 -2.11 20.39 -14.54
C GLY A 98 -2.56 21.76 -14.03
N PRO A 99 -3.89 22.01 -13.97
CA PRO A 99 -4.44 23.25 -13.43
C PRO A 99 -4.26 23.33 -11.90
N ASP A 100 -4.16 24.54 -11.36
CA ASP A 100 -4.20 24.76 -9.91
C ASP A 100 -5.47 24.15 -9.30
N GLY A 101 -5.30 23.34 -8.24
CA GLY A 101 -6.40 22.59 -7.62
C GLY A 101 -6.81 21.34 -8.38
N GLY A 102 -6.04 20.90 -9.39
CA GLY A 102 -6.28 19.65 -10.10
C GLY A 102 -6.01 18.42 -9.23
N SER A 103 -6.94 17.45 -9.26
CA SER A 103 -6.84 16.16 -8.56
C SER A 103 -6.21 15.04 -9.41
N GLU A 104 -5.86 15.34 -10.67
CA GLU A 104 -5.21 14.39 -11.57
C GLU A 104 -3.76 14.14 -11.13
N TRP A 105 -3.39 12.86 -11.00
CA TRP A 105 -2.04 12.43 -10.69
C TRP A 105 -1.18 12.36 -11.95
N LEU A 106 -0.32 13.36 -12.14
CA LEU A 106 0.49 13.54 -13.34
C LEU A 106 1.97 13.29 -13.07
N LYS A 107 2.74 12.98 -14.11
CA LYS A 107 4.19 12.83 -14.02
C LYS A 107 4.85 14.18 -13.78
N CYS A 108 5.64 14.27 -12.72
CA CYS A 108 6.30 15.50 -12.28
C CYS A 108 7.71 15.23 -11.71
N HIS A 109 8.36 16.30 -11.25
CA HIS A 109 9.71 16.39 -10.73
C HIS A 109 9.77 17.41 -9.60
N TYR A 110 10.44 17.04 -8.51
CA TYR A 110 10.83 17.99 -7.47
C TYR A 110 11.70 19.11 -8.07
N MET A 111 11.42 20.36 -7.68
CA MET A 111 12.15 21.53 -8.19
C MET A 111 13.49 21.81 -7.49
N ASP A 112 13.88 20.98 -6.53
CA ASP A 112 15.10 21.14 -5.72
C ASP A 112 16.36 20.48 -6.33
N ASN A 113 16.28 20.05 -7.60
CA ASN A 113 17.34 19.38 -8.34
C ASN A 113 17.84 18.06 -7.73
N ARG A 114 17.03 17.38 -6.90
CA ARG A 114 17.34 16.02 -6.46
C ARG A 114 17.36 15.03 -7.64
N PRO A 115 18.31 14.08 -7.69
CA PRO A 115 18.22 12.96 -8.60
C PRO A 115 17.02 12.08 -8.26
N HIS A 116 16.18 11.77 -9.25
CA HIS A 116 15.01 10.92 -9.08
C HIS A 116 15.34 9.43 -9.16
N SER A 117 14.73 8.64 -8.29
CA SER A 117 14.88 7.19 -8.20
C SER A 117 13.61 6.54 -7.64
N GLY A 118 12.46 6.85 -8.26
CA GLY A 118 11.14 6.44 -7.81
C GLY A 118 10.89 6.78 -6.34
N VAL A 119 10.39 5.80 -5.58
CA VAL A 119 10.06 5.96 -4.15
C VAL A 119 11.27 6.36 -3.29
N LEU A 120 12.49 6.02 -3.72
CA LEU A 120 13.70 6.32 -2.94
C LEU A 120 13.99 7.82 -2.85
N SER A 121 13.44 8.64 -3.76
CA SER A 121 13.61 10.09 -3.80
C SER A 121 12.36 10.88 -3.38
N MET A 122 11.26 10.20 -3.05
CA MET A 122 9.99 10.81 -2.66
C MET A 122 10.02 11.32 -1.24
N GLN A 123 9.62 12.57 -1.00
CA GLN A 123 9.64 13.18 0.33
C GLN A 123 8.67 12.48 1.29
N SER A 124 7.51 12.04 0.79
CA SER A 124 6.49 11.36 1.59
C SER A 124 6.99 10.07 2.24
N PHE A 125 7.86 9.29 1.56
CA PHE A 125 8.47 8.09 2.17
C PHE A 125 9.30 8.45 3.41
N TYR A 126 10.06 9.55 3.35
CA TYR A 126 10.90 9.95 4.48
C TYR A 126 10.05 10.50 5.62
N PHE A 127 8.95 11.19 5.32
CA PHE A 127 8.02 11.74 6.32
C PHE A 127 7.29 10.63 7.05
N ARG A 128 6.82 9.62 6.30
CA ARG A 128 6.23 8.43 6.90
C ARG A 128 7.20 7.71 7.83
N PHE A 129 8.41 7.44 7.33
CA PHE A 129 9.40 6.67 8.07
C PHE A 129 10.44 7.61 8.65
N GLY A 130 10.18 8.21 9.81
CA GLY A 130 11.13 9.08 10.51
C GLY A 130 12.50 8.43 10.80
N SER A 131 13.53 9.25 11.00
CA SER A 131 14.85 8.81 11.45
C SER A 131 15.37 9.70 12.57
N THR A 132 16.13 9.12 13.50
CA THR A 132 16.77 9.82 14.62
C THR A 132 18.29 9.79 14.50
N ALA A 133 18.98 10.58 15.33
CA ALA A 133 20.45 10.57 15.41
C ALA A 133 21.02 9.18 15.80
N ALA A 134 20.24 8.38 16.56
CA ALA A 134 20.62 7.02 16.93
C ALA A 134 20.31 6.01 15.80
N ASN A 135 19.18 6.15 15.12
CA ASN A 135 18.78 5.24 14.04
C ASN A 135 19.61 5.46 12.76
N LYS A 136 20.04 6.69 12.47
CA LYS A 136 20.90 7.03 11.32
C LYS A 136 20.39 6.46 9.99
N GLN A 137 19.08 6.52 9.72
CA GLN A 137 18.41 5.96 8.52
C GLN A 137 18.26 4.43 8.47
N ARG A 138 18.70 3.66 9.48
CA ARG A 138 18.59 2.18 9.49
C ARG A 138 17.15 1.67 9.39
N GLY A 139 16.21 2.39 10.01
CA GLY A 139 14.79 2.07 9.92
C GLY A 139 14.29 2.19 8.48
N ARG A 140 14.64 3.30 7.81
CA ARG A 140 14.29 3.54 6.40
C ARG A 140 14.93 2.53 5.47
N ALA A 141 16.21 2.20 5.68
CA ALA A 141 16.91 1.16 4.93
C ALA A 141 16.23 -0.21 5.11
N ASN A 142 15.80 -0.56 6.32
CA ASN A 142 15.06 -1.80 6.59
C ASN A 142 13.68 -1.79 5.90
N HIS A 143 12.98 -0.66 5.85
CA HIS A 143 11.73 -0.56 5.09
C HIS A 143 11.95 -0.80 3.59
N ILE A 144 12.99 -0.20 2.99
CA ILE A 144 13.35 -0.43 1.58
C ILE A 144 13.62 -1.92 1.33
N THR A 145 14.46 -2.57 2.14
CA THR A 145 14.79 -4.00 1.93
C THR A 145 13.59 -4.91 2.17
N ARG A 146 12.71 -4.58 3.12
CA ARG A 146 11.43 -5.27 3.30
C ARG A 146 10.57 -5.17 2.05
N ILE A 147 10.33 -3.94 1.56
CA ILE A 147 9.46 -3.68 0.41
C ILE A 147 9.97 -4.43 -0.81
N PHE A 148 11.23 -4.21 -1.18
CA PHE A 148 11.77 -4.64 -2.46
C PHE A 148 12.35 -6.06 -2.47
N LEU A 149 12.77 -6.60 -1.31
CA LEU A 149 13.57 -7.83 -1.26
C LEU A 149 13.03 -8.89 -0.29
N ASP A 150 11.91 -8.62 0.39
CA ASP A 150 11.37 -9.44 1.50
C ASP A 150 12.40 -9.68 2.61
N ASP A 151 13.33 -8.74 2.82
CA ASP A 151 14.43 -8.87 3.77
C ASP A 151 14.23 -7.92 4.96
N ASN A 152 13.75 -8.48 6.08
CA ASN A 152 13.51 -7.75 7.32
C ASN A 152 14.64 -7.97 8.34
N HIS A 153 15.57 -7.03 8.40
CA HIS A 153 16.69 -7.05 9.34
C HIS A 153 16.25 -7.04 10.80
N PHE A 154 15.09 -6.46 11.11
CA PHE A 154 14.60 -6.33 12.50
C PHE A 154 13.90 -7.60 13.01
N GLN A 155 13.63 -8.57 12.14
CA GLN A 155 13.08 -9.87 12.51
C GLN A 155 14.10 -11.01 12.37
N ARG A 156 15.37 -10.70 12.08
CA ARG A 156 16.42 -11.71 12.00
C ARG A 156 16.70 -12.28 13.39
N ASN A 157 16.68 -13.61 13.48
CA ASN A 157 17.10 -14.29 14.69
C ASN A 157 18.63 -14.30 14.74
N VAL A 158 19.22 -13.42 15.56
CA VAL A 158 20.66 -13.31 15.75
C VAL A 158 21.03 -13.68 17.19
N SER A 159 21.96 -14.61 17.35
CA SER A 159 22.56 -14.88 18.65
C SER A 159 23.62 -13.83 18.93
N LEU A 160 23.28 -12.85 19.77
CA LEU A 160 24.22 -11.83 20.23
C LEU A 160 24.89 -12.32 21.51
N GLU A 161 26.06 -12.95 21.41
CA GLU A 161 26.95 -13.11 22.56
C GLU A 161 27.60 -11.75 22.86
N PHE A 162 26.89 -10.92 23.62
CA PHE A 162 27.33 -9.58 23.95
C PHE A 162 28.07 -9.56 25.29
N ARG A 163 29.41 -9.64 25.25
CA ARG A 163 30.26 -9.22 26.35
C ARG A 163 31.14 -8.06 25.88
N LEU A 164 30.62 -6.84 25.95
CA LEU A 164 31.50 -5.67 25.89
C LEU A 164 32.36 -5.69 27.15
N ALA A 165 33.69 -5.68 26.96
CA ALA A 165 34.62 -5.66 28.08
C ALA A 165 34.41 -4.41 28.95
N ASN A 166 34.06 -3.29 28.31
CA ASN A 166 33.64 -2.04 28.93
C ASN A 166 32.61 -1.39 27.99
N ASN A 167 31.52 -0.79 28.48
CA ASN A 167 30.51 -0.13 27.63
C ASN A 167 31.01 1.19 27.01
N ARG A 168 32.23 1.22 26.46
CA ARG A 168 32.81 2.37 25.78
C ARG A 168 32.32 2.42 24.34
N GLU A 169 32.09 3.63 23.83
CA GLU A 169 31.64 3.86 22.46
C GLU A 169 32.58 3.25 21.41
N SER A 170 33.90 3.26 21.67
CA SER A 170 34.90 2.59 20.81
C SER A 170 34.72 1.07 20.73
N ASP A 171 34.28 0.44 21.81
CA ASP A 171 34.10 -1.02 21.88
C ASP A 171 32.83 -1.43 21.11
N LEU A 172 31.82 -0.54 21.07
CA LEU A 172 30.61 -0.68 20.25
C LEU A 172 30.91 -0.52 18.75
N ASP A 173 31.64 0.52 18.33
CA ASP A 173 32.02 0.71 16.91
C ASP A 173 32.89 -0.44 16.39
N ASN A 174 33.76 -0.99 17.24
CA ASN A 174 34.53 -2.19 16.91
C ASN A 174 33.62 -3.43 16.76
N ALA A 175 32.67 -3.62 17.69
CA ALA A 175 31.74 -4.73 17.63
C ALA A 175 30.91 -4.75 16.33
N VAL A 176 30.35 -3.61 15.90
CA VAL A 176 29.53 -3.55 14.67
C VAL A 176 30.33 -3.81 13.39
N ARG A 177 31.65 -3.64 13.43
CA ARG A 177 32.55 -3.87 12.29
C ARG A 177 33.14 -5.28 12.24
N TYR A 178 33.35 -5.93 13.38
CA TYR A 178 34.13 -7.17 13.44
C TYR A 178 33.44 -8.32 14.19
N ASN A 179 32.43 -8.05 15.03
CA ASN A 179 31.68 -9.11 15.68
C ASN A 179 30.73 -9.77 14.66
N PRO A 180 30.82 -11.10 14.42
CA PRO A 180 29.97 -11.80 13.46
C PRO A 180 28.46 -11.63 13.69
N GLY A 181 28.02 -11.54 14.96
CA GLY A 181 26.62 -11.33 15.32
C GLY A 181 26.11 -9.94 14.92
N CYS A 182 26.93 -8.90 15.06
CA CYS A 182 26.57 -7.55 14.64
C CYS A 182 26.67 -7.38 13.12
N LEU A 183 27.68 -8.00 12.49
CA LEU A 183 27.87 -8.00 11.04
C LEU A 183 26.67 -8.59 10.28
N ALA A 184 25.98 -9.55 10.89
CA ALA A 184 24.77 -10.15 10.31
C ALA A 184 23.78 -9.10 9.81
N CYS A 185 23.62 -7.98 10.52
CA CYS A 185 22.78 -6.86 10.08
C CYS A 185 23.61 -5.72 9.48
N HIS A 186 24.65 -5.25 10.16
CA HIS A 186 25.40 -4.05 9.77
C HIS A 186 26.13 -4.19 8.43
N ALA A 187 26.53 -5.39 8.01
CA ALA A 187 27.21 -5.56 6.72
C ALA A 187 26.32 -5.24 5.52
N SER A 188 25.00 -5.47 5.64
CA SER A 188 24.04 -5.24 4.56
C SER A 188 23.28 -3.92 4.73
N LEU A 189 22.93 -3.55 5.96
CA LEU A 189 22.08 -2.39 6.23
C LEU A 189 22.84 -1.06 6.18
N GLU A 190 24.06 -0.99 6.75
CA GLU A 190 24.85 0.26 6.80
C GLU A 190 25.27 0.76 5.43
N GLY A 191 25.53 -0.16 4.49
CA GLY A 191 25.85 0.21 3.12
C GLY A 191 24.68 0.94 2.43
N ILE A 192 23.46 0.48 2.68
CA ILE A 192 22.24 1.07 2.10
C ILE A 192 21.98 2.44 2.72
N VAL A 193 22.13 2.55 4.05
CA VAL A 193 22.01 3.80 4.82
C VAL A 193 22.81 4.96 4.22
N GLY A 194 24.00 4.70 3.68
CA GLY A 194 24.84 5.73 3.05
C GLY A 194 24.16 6.47 1.89
N HIS A 195 23.26 5.81 1.15
CA HIS A 195 22.56 6.40 0.01
C HIS A 195 21.46 7.40 0.41
N MET A 196 21.01 7.30 1.66
CA MET A 196 19.83 8.04 2.16
C MET A 196 20.22 9.32 2.90
N GLN A 197 21.51 9.57 3.09
CA GLN A 197 22.01 10.74 3.84
C GLN A 197 21.66 12.10 3.22
N PRO A 198 21.52 12.24 1.88
CA PRO A 198 20.96 13.46 1.28
C PRO A 198 19.54 13.75 1.71
N MET A 199 18.74 12.73 2.01
CA MET A 199 17.34 12.86 2.37
C MET A 199 17.18 13.01 3.88
N GLN A 200 16.96 14.24 4.31
CA GLN A 200 16.72 14.56 5.70
C GLN A 200 15.25 14.84 5.96
N ILE A 201 14.89 14.80 7.24
CA ILE A 201 13.78 15.58 7.77
C ILE A 201 14.44 16.43 8.84
N GLY A 202 14.03 17.68 8.97
CA GLY A 202 14.56 18.57 10.01
C GLY A 202 14.63 17.87 11.37
N PRO A 203 15.55 18.28 12.27
CA PRO A 203 15.71 17.62 13.55
C PRO A 203 14.35 17.56 14.27
N VAL A 204 13.96 16.35 14.67
CA VAL A 204 12.80 16.13 15.54
C VAL A 204 13.00 17.00 16.78
N GLY A 205 12.25 18.10 16.88
CA GLY A 205 12.28 19.03 18.02
C GLY A 205 12.64 20.48 17.74
N ASP A 206 12.92 20.91 16.51
CA ASP A 206 13.11 22.33 16.20
C ASP A 206 11.90 22.89 15.43
N SER A 207 10.91 23.39 16.17
CA SER A 207 9.68 23.99 15.64
C SER A 207 9.89 25.40 15.05
N THR A 208 11.14 25.78 14.75
CA THR A 208 11.50 27.13 14.28
C THR A 208 11.80 27.21 12.79
N GLN A 209 11.80 26.09 12.06
CA GLN A 209 11.98 26.09 10.61
C GLN A 209 10.67 26.46 9.89
N GLU A 210 10.72 27.45 9.02
CA GLU A 210 9.58 27.88 8.22
C GLU A 210 9.19 26.79 7.20
N MET A 211 7.91 26.72 6.83
CA MET A 211 7.36 25.79 5.82
C MET A 211 8.18 25.76 4.51
N ASN A 212 8.84 26.88 4.15
CA ASN A 212 9.68 27.02 2.97
C ASN A 212 10.99 26.20 3.01
N ASP A 213 11.42 25.72 4.17
CA ASP A 213 12.64 24.90 4.33
C ASP A 213 12.40 23.39 4.16
N PHE A 214 11.14 22.95 3.99
CA PHE A 214 10.77 21.53 4.07
C PHE A 214 10.98 20.70 2.80
N ASN A 215 11.75 21.18 1.82
CA ASN A 215 12.22 20.38 0.68
C ASN A 215 13.65 19.87 0.93
N VAL A 216 13.76 18.84 1.76
CA VAL A 216 14.97 18.54 2.55
C VAL A 216 15.93 17.54 1.88
N TYR A 217 16.03 17.59 0.55
CA TYR A 217 17.16 17.00 -0.17
C TYR A 217 18.39 17.92 -0.06
N SER A 218 19.47 17.40 0.53
CA SER A 218 20.71 18.14 0.70
C SER A 218 21.81 17.58 -0.21
N HIS A 219 22.27 18.39 -1.17
CA HIS A 219 23.47 18.07 -1.96
C HIS A 219 24.72 17.88 -1.08
N GLN A 220 24.83 18.61 0.04
CA GLN A 220 25.91 18.40 1.02
C GLN A 220 25.76 17.07 1.76
N GLY A 221 24.53 16.53 1.85
CA GLY A 221 24.25 15.23 2.43
C GLY A 221 24.84 14.05 1.64
N LEU A 222 25.30 14.25 0.39
CA LEU A 222 25.97 13.22 -0.40
C LEU A 222 27.27 12.73 0.23
N GLU A 223 27.95 13.57 1.01
CA GLU A 223 29.19 13.19 1.72
C GLU A 223 28.96 12.94 3.22
N ARG A 224 27.74 13.17 3.71
CA ARG A 224 27.42 13.05 5.15
C ARG A 224 27.57 11.61 5.67
N TRP A 225 27.49 10.61 4.78
CA TRP A 225 27.78 9.23 5.16
C TRP A 225 29.19 9.08 5.76
N GLN A 226 30.16 9.91 5.36
CA GLN A 226 31.52 9.88 5.91
C GLN A 226 31.57 10.23 7.40
N LEU A 227 30.60 11.01 7.87
CA LEU A 227 30.52 11.50 9.25
C LEU A 227 29.60 10.64 10.11
N ILE A 228 28.55 10.05 9.51
CA ILE A 228 27.45 9.44 10.25
C ILE A 228 27.41 7.91 10.07
N SER A 229 27.67 7.41 8.86
CA SER A 229 27.57 5.99 8.53
C SER A 229 28.81 5.23 9.01
N GLU A 230 28.61 4.02 9.51
CA GLU A 230 29.72 3.18 10.00
C GLU A 230 30.48 2.49 8.86
N ARG A 231 29.91 2.51 7.65
CA ARG A 231 30.47 1.88 6.45
C ARG A 231 30.32 2.79 5.23
N VAL A 232 31.18 2.55 4.24
CA VAL A 232 31.04 3.15 2.90
C VAL A 232 29.73 2.69 2.23
N PRO A 233 29.08 3.57 1.45
CA PRO A 233 27.88 3.20 0.71
C PRO A 233 28.11 1.95 -0.14
N SER A 234 27.22 0.98 0.01
CA SER A 234 27.29 -0.31 -0.67
C SER A 234 25.93 -1.02 -0.63
N TYR A 235 25.77 -2.03 -1.47
CA TYR A 235 24.56 -2.86 -1.51
C TYR A 235 24.95 -4.32 -1.31
N TYR A 236 24.68 -4.86 -0.12
CA TYR A 236 25.10 -6.22 0.26
C TYR A 236 26.60 -6.48 -0.04
N GLY A 237 27.45 -5.48 0.23
CA GLY A 237 28.90 -5.54 -0.03
C GLY A 237 29.34 -5.12 -1.43
N ARG A 238 28.41 -4.95 -2.39
CA ARG A 238 28.70 -4.36 -3.71
C ARG A 238 29.00 -2.86 -3.53
N PRO A 239 30.18 -2.35 -3.93
CA PRO A 239 30.49 -0.92 -3.81
C PRO A 239 29.49 -0.02 -4.53
N SER A 240 29.28 1.19 -4.01
CA SER A 240 28.40 2.20 -4.58
C SER A 240 28.98 3.61 -4.45
N ASP A 241 28.44 4.55 -5.22
CA ASP A 241 28.77 5.97 -5.16
C ASP A 241 27.90 6.76 -4.16
N GLY A 242 27.05 6.08 -3.38
CA GLY A 242 26.19 6.70 -2.37
C GLY A 242 25.00 7.46 -2.94
N LYS A 243 24.66 7.31 -4.23
CA LYS A 243 23.49 7.94 -4.82
C LYS A 243 22.25 7.05 -4.77
N LEU A 244 21.09 7.66 -4.50
CA LEU A 244 19.79 6.96 -4.54
C LEU A 244 19.56 6.25 -5.88
N THR A 245 19.95 6.88 -7.00
CA THR A 245 19.84 6.30 -8.34
C THR A 245 20.64 5.02 -8.54
N THR A 246 21.81 4.90 -7.90
CA THR A 246 22.62 3.68 -7.92
C THR A 246 21.96 2.59 -7.07
N LEU A 247 21.45 2.95 -5.87
CA LEU A 247 20.68 2.02 -5.04
C LEU A 247 19.43 1.52 -5.77
N GLY A 248 18.71 2.40 -6.45
CA GLY A 248 17.52 2.06 -7.24
C GLY A 248 17.79 1.02 -8.31
N LYS A 249 18.88 1.19 -9.06
CA LYS A 249 19.34 0.19 -10.04
C LYS A 249 19.71 -1.13 -9.39
N TYR A 250 20.45 -1.10 -8.28
CA TYR A 250 20.81 -2.32 -7.55
C TYR A 250 19.58 -3.08 -7.02
N LEU A 251 18.55 -2.37 -6.57
CA LEU A 251 17.28 -2.99 -6.14
C LEU A 251 16.52 -3.60 -7.33
N ALA A 252 16.42 -2.88 -8.45
CA ALA A 252 15.75 -3.36 -9.65
C ALA A 252 16.45 -4.56 -10.30
N ASP A 253 17.79 -4.59 -10.25
CA ASP A 253 18.61 -5.67 -10.79
C ASP A 253 18.71 -6.88 -9.84
N ASP A 254 18.25 -6.76 -8.58
CA ASP A 254 18.36 -7.86 -7.61
C ASP A 254 17.36 -8.97 -7.94
N PRO A 255 17.78 -10.24 -8.08
CA PRO A 255 16.88 -11.34 -8.42
C PRO A 255 15.79 -11.61 -7.37
N ARG A 256 15.94 -11.09 -6.14
CA ARG A 256 14.89 -11.16 -5.12
C ARG A 256 13.72 -10.23 -5.46
N PHE A 257 13.93 -9.17 -6.21
CA PHE A 257 12.89 -8.18 -6.54
C PHE A 257 11.65 -8.83 -7.18
N SER A 258 11.85 -9.60 -8.26
CA SER A 258 10.74 -10.24 -8.98
C SER A 258 10.01 -11.24 -8.10
N TYR A 259 10.75 -12.05 -7.34
CA TYR A 259 10.15 -13.03 -6.43
C TYR A 259 9.35 -12.36 -5.31
N THR A 260 9.88 -11.30 -4.71
CA THR A 260 9.20 -10.53 -3.67
C THR A 260 7.92 -9.90 -4.22
N MET A 261 7.96 -9.27 -5.40
CA MET A 261 6.75 -8.69 -6.00
C MET A 261 5.72 -9.76 -6.36
N ALA A 262 6.14 -10.89 -6.93
CA ALA A 262 5.26 -12.03 -7.21
C ALA A 262 4.56 -12.54 -5.95
N LYS A 263 5.31 -12.72 -4.86
CA LYS A 263 4.76 -13.14 -3.55
C LYS A 263 3.76 -12.13 -2.99
N ARG A 264 4.07 -10.83 -3.05
CA ARG A 264 3.17 -9.76 -2.58
C ARG A 264 1.87 -9.72 -3.37
N MET A 265 1.96 -9.74 -4.70
CA MET A 265 0.78 -9.73 -5.56
C MET A 265 -0.06 -10.98 -5.38
N LEU A 266 0.56 -12.17 -5.29
CA LEU A 266 -0.17 -13.40 -5.03
C LEU A 266 -0.94 -13.30 -3.71
N GLY A 267 -0.26 -12.96 -2.60
CA GLY A 267 -0.88 -12.85 -1.28
C GLY A 267 -2.03 -11.84 -1.23
N ALA A 268 -1.85 -10.67 -1.86
CA ALA A 268 -2.89 -9.66 -1.96
C ALA A 268 -4.09 -10.13 -2.81
N MET A 269 -3.86 -10.90 -3.88
CA MET A 269 -4.95 -11.37 -4.75
C MET A 269 -5.68 -12.60 -4.21
N VAL A 270 -5.00 -13.46 -3.45
CA VAL A 270 -5.64 -14.59 -2.75
C VAL A 270 -6.21 -14.20 -1.39
N GLN A 271 -5.86 -13.01 -0.85
CA GLN A 271 -6.23 -12.56 0.49
C GLN A 271 -5.75 -13.53 1.57
N GLY A 272 -4.46 -13.87 1.49
CA GLY A 272 -3.88 -14.91 2.31
C GLY A 272 -2.37 -14.86 2.48
N LEU A 273 -1.91 -15.63 3.47
CA LEU A 273 -0.50 -15.88 3.67
C LEU A 273 0.00 -16.79 2.55
N VAL A 274 1.10 -16.36 1.92
CA VAL A 274 1.84 -17.16 0.95
C VAL A 274 3.07 -17.68 1.65
N ASP A 275 3.18 -19.00 1.74
CA ASP A 275 4.26 -19.66 2.45
C ASP A 275 5.06 -20.61 1.53
N HIS A 276 5.82 -21.53 2.12
CA HIS A 276 6.59 -22.53 1.39
C HIS A 276 5.77 -23.49 0.54
N HIS A 277 4.47 -23.67 0.80
CA HIS A 277 3.57 -24.54 0.03
C HIS A 277 3.35 -24.01 -1.39
N GLU A 278 3.37 -22.70 -1.60
CA GLU A 278 3.19 -22.06 -2.91
C GLU A 278 4.51 -21.88 -3.67
N ARG A 279 5.62 -22.44 -3.19
CA ARG A 279 6.95 -22.20 -3.75
C ARG A 279 7.05 -22.50 -5.25
N GLU A 280 6.43 -23.58 -5.72
CA GLU A 280 6.48 -23.94 -7.15
C GLU A 280 5.75 -22.90 -8.01
N LEU A 281 4.55 -22.47 -7.58
CA LEU A 281 3.80 -21.41 -8.23
C LEU A 281 4.59 -20.10 -8.21
N LEU A 282 5.22 -19.73 -7.08
CA LEU A 282 6.03 -18.52 -7.00
C LEU A 282 7.22 -18.52 -7.96
N VAL A 283 7.88 -19.66 -8.18
CA VAL A 283 8.97 -19.79 -9.17
C VAL A 283 8.45 -19.60 -10.60
N GLU A 284 7.25 -20.10 -10.89
CA GLU A 284 6.59 -19.87 -12.18
C GLU A 284 6.23 -18.39 -12.37
N LEU A 285 5.56 -17.79 -11.39
CA LEU A 285 5.18 -16.38 -11.41
C LEU A 285 6.39 -15.45 -11.52
N ASP A 286 7.47 -15.74 -10.78
CA ASP A 286 8.75 -15.03 -10.89
C ASP A 286 9.33 -15.09 -12.31
N ARG A 287 9.24 -16.26 -12.97
CA ARG A 287 9.67 -16.39 -14.38
C ARG A 287 8.80 -15.57 -15.31
N VAL A 288 7.47 -15.71 -15.23
CA VAL A 288 6.52 -14.93 -16.04
C VAL A 288 6.82 -13.45 -15.90
N PHE A 289 7.05 -13.00 -14.67
CA PHE A 289 7.25 -11.60 -14.37
C PHE A 289 8.56 -11.04 -14.93
N ARG A 290 9.65 -11.80 -14.89
CA ARG A 290 10.92 -11.42 -15.52
C ARG A 290 10.82 -11.46 -17.05
N ASP A 291 10.17 -12.47 -17.61
CA ASP A 291 10.00 -12.65 -19.05
C ASP A 291 9.09 -11.57 -19.66
N SER A 292 8.17 -11.00 -18.86
CA SER A 292 7.33 -9.86 -19.24
C SER A 292 7.97 -8.50 -19.00
N ASP A 293 9.30 -8.41 -18.80
CA ASP A 293 9.97 -7.14 -18.48
C ASP A 293 9.33 -6.43 -17.27
N PHE A 294 8.98 -7.20 -16.23
CA PHE A 294 8.39 -6.72 -14.98
C PHE A 294 7.06 -5.97 -15.16
N ARG A 295 6.26 -6.33 -16.18
CA ARG A 295 4.88 -5.83 -16.33
C ARG A 295 3.93 -6.50 -15.34
N LEU A 296 3.31 -5.70 -14.50
CA LEU A 296 2.48 -6.21 -13.40
C LEU A 296 1.18 -6.85 -13.89
N LYS A 297 0.59 -6.32 -14.98
CA LYS A 297 -0.63 -6.88 -15.58
C LYS A 297 -0.42 -8.33 -16.03
N ASP A 298 0.75 -8.67 -16.57
CA ASP A 298 1.07 -10.05 -16.96
C ASP A 298 1.22 -10.99 -15.77
N LEU A 299 1.87 -10.53 -14.70
CA LEU A 299 1.95 -11.28 -13.44
C LEU A 299 0.55 -11.51 -12.85
N MET A 300 -0.30 -10.48 -12.82
CA MET A 300 -1.67 -10.56 -12.31
C MET A 300 -2.54 -11.50 -13.16
N ARG A 301 -2.40 -11.44 -14.49
CA ARG A 301 -3.04 -12.40 -15.41
C ARG A 301 -2.63 -13.83 -15.09
N ALA A 302 -1.34 -14.09 -14.87
CA ALA A 302 -0.86 -15.42 -14.50
C ALA A 302 -1.43 -15.87 -13.13
N ILE A 303 -1.49 -14.97 -12.15
CA ILE A 303 -2.13 -15.24 -10.85
C ILE A 303 -3.61 -15.63 -11.05
N VAL A 304 -4.38 -14.84 -11.80
CA VAL A 304 -5.82 -15.12 -12.01
C VAL A 304 -6.06 -16.46 -12.72
N LYS A 305 -5.13 -16.87 -13.59
CA LYS A 305 -5.19 -18.16 -14.29
C LYS A 305 -4.74 -19.35 -13.42
N SER A 306 -4.02 -19.11 -12.33
CA SER A 306 -3.51 -20.18 -11.46
C SER A 306 -4.63 -20.98 -10.80
N ASP A 307 -4.36 -22.26 -10.56
CA ASP A 307 -5.29 -23.16 -9.88
C ASP A 307 -5.58 -22.69 -8.45
N LEU A 308 -4.58 -22.14 -7.77
CA LEU A 308 -4.73 -21.58 -6.42
C LEU A 308 -5.74 -20.42 -6.41
N TYR A 309 -5.59 -19.45 -7.31
CA TYR A 309 -6.51 -18.31 -7.36
C TYR A 309 -7.93 -18.74 -7.75
N ARG A 310 -8.05 -19.70 -8.67
CA ARG A 310 -9.33 -20.22 -9.17
C ARG A 310 -9.98 -21.24 -8.23
N ALA A 311 -9.31 -21.60 -7.13
CA ALA A 311 -9.75 -22.65 -6.22
C ALA A 311 -10.06 -23.97 -6.93
N VAL A 312 -9.23 -24.35 -7.93
CA VAL A 312 -9.41 -25.62 -8.64
C VAL A 312 -9.16 -26.78 -7.69
N GLY A 313 -10.11 -27.72 -7.63
CA GLY A 313 -10.01 -28.91 -6.79
C GLY A 313 -10.43 -28.70 -5.34
N VAL A 314 -10.93 -27.52 -4.96
CA VAL A 314 -11.54 -27.29 -3.63
C VAL A 314 -12.96 -27.84 -3.65
N THR A 315 -13.12 -29.07 -3.15
CA THR A 315 -14.43 -29.75 -3.10
C THR A 315 -15.07 -29.72 -1.71
N GLU A 316 -14.27 -29.54 -0.65
CA GLU A 316 -14.71 -29.47 0.74
C GLU A 316 -13.84 -28.46 1.52
N LEU A 317 -14.33 -28.00 2.68
CA LEU A 317 -13.53 -27.23 3.63
C LEU A 317 -12.34 -28.09 4.06
N ALA A 318 -11.12 -27.68 3.74
CA ALA A 318 -9.92 -28.34 4.25
C ALA A 318 -10.00 -28.37 5.79
N THR A 319 -10.09 -29.57 6.35
CA THR A 319 -9.93 -29.76 7.80
C THR A 319 -8.46 -29.50 8.15
N GLU A 320 -8.21 -28.97 9.34
CA GLU A 320 -6.88 -28.52 9.81
C GLU A 320 -5.74 -29.56 9.68
N ASP A 321 -6.05 -30.82 9.41
CA ASP A 321 -5.14 -31.97 9.48
C ASP A 321 -4.28 -32.23 8.23
N GLU A 322 -4.58 -31.65 7.06
CA GLU A 322 -3.83 -31.98 5.83
C GLU A 322 -2.64 -31.05 5.54
N GLY A 323 -2.29 -30.13 6.44
CA GLY A 323 -1.12 -29.25 6.27
C GLY A 323 -1.15 -28.39 5.00
N ARG A 324 -2.28 -28.37 4.29
CA ARG A 324 -2.54 -27.58 3.11
C ARG A 324 -3.68 -26.66 3.52
N LEU A 325 -3.32 -25.46 3.97
CA LEU A 325 -4.26 -24.34 4.04
C LEU A 325 -4.63 -23.99 2.59
N VAL A 326 -5.46 -24.82 1.98
CA VAL A 326 -6.23 -24.44 0.82
C VAL A 326 -7.16 -23.37 1.37
N GLN A 327 -6.79 -22.08 1.25
CA GLN A 327 -7.64 -20.99 1.73
C GLN A 327 -9.03 -21.17 1.11
N PRO A 328 -10.02 -21.69 1.86
CA PRO A 328 -11.28 -22.08 1.23
C PRO A 328 -12.10 -20.82 0.91
N PHE A 329 -11.77 -19.69 1.54
CA PHE A 329 -12.42 -18.40 1.32
C PHE A 329 -11.39 -17.27 1.32
N LYS A 330 -11.48 -16.45 0.28
CA LYS A 330 -10.85 -15.12 0.26
C LYS A 330 -11.76 -14.21 1.07
N VAL A 331 -11.28 -13.70 2.20
CA VAL A 331 -12.05 -12.73 2.98
C VAL A 331 -12.03 -11.40 2.22
N ILE A 332 -13.21 -10.81 2.04
CA ILE A 332 -13.32 -9.48 1.43
C ILE A 332 -12.60 -8.46 2.33
N THR A 333 -11.74 -7.63 1.74
CA THR A 333 -11.09 -6.54 2.47
C THR A 333 -12.11 -5.45 2.84
N PRO A 334 -11.86 -4.64 3.88
CA PRO A 334 -12.77 -3.56 4.23
C PRO A 334 -12.99 -2.57 3.07
N GLU A 335 -11.96 -2.28 2.29
CA GLU A 335 -12.06 -1.38 1.15
C GLU A 335 -12.90 -1.98 0.00
N GLN A 336 -12.71 -3.28 -0.27
CA GLN A 336 -13.59 -3.99 -1.19
C GLN A 336 -15.04 -4.04 -0.69
N MET A 337 -15.26 -4.17 0.62
CA MET A 337 -16.61 -4.16 1.20
C MET A 337 -17.26 -2.79 1.03
N ALA A 338 -16.52 -1.70 1.27
CA ALA A 338 -16.99 -0.33 1.05
C ALA A 338 -17.43 -0.11 -0.41
N THR A 339 -16.54 -0.46 -1.34
CA THR A 339 -16.79 -0.37 -2.78
C THR A 339 -17.95 -1.28 -3.22
N LEU A 340 -18.09 -2.46 -2.61
CA LEU A 340 -19.22 -3.36 -2.89
C LEU A 340 -20.54 -2.74 -2.43
N GLY A 341 -20.58 -2.17 -1.22
CA GLY A 341 -21.73 -1.45 -0.70
C GLY A 341 -22.17 -0.35 -1.66
N TYR A 342 -21.25 0.57 -1.99
CA TYR A 342 -21.51 1.67 -2.92
C TYR A 342 -21.99 1.21 -4.30
N ASN A 343 -21.33 0.20 -4.90
CA ASN A 343 -21.74 -0.27 -6.23
C ASN A 343 -23.12 -0.95 -6.24
N LEU A 344 -23.57 -1.49 -5.10
CA LEU A 344 -24.85 -2.18 -5.00
C LEU A 344 -26.00 -1.23 -4.63
N THR A 345 -25.72 -0.14 -3.93
CA THR A 345 -26.76 0.74 -3.36
C THR A 345 -26.63 2.21 -3.74
N GLY A 346 -25.51 2.63 -4.32
CA GLY A 346 -25.18 4.05 -4.54
C GLY A 346 -24.84 4.82 -3.26
N HIS A 347 -24.74 4.13 -2.10
CA HIS A 347 -24.50 4.78 -0.81
C HIS A 347 -23.25 4.22 -0.12
N THR A 348 -22.53 5.12 0.55
CA THR A 348 -21.31 4.83 1.30
C THR A 348 -21.58 5.02 2.79
N TRP A 349 -21.06 4.13 3.63
CA TRP A 349 -21.04 4.39 5.07
C TRP A 349 -19.91 5.36 5.41
N GLY A 350 -20.26 6.56 5.89
CA GLY A 350 -19.33 7.62 6.24
C GLY A 350 -19.45 8.81 5.30
N ASP A 351 -18.33 9.46 5.03
CA ASP A 351 -18.21 10.49 4.00
C ASP A 351 -18.04 9.80 2.61
N GLU A 352 -18.61 10.36 1.55
CA GLU A 352 -18.46 9.81 0.19
C GLU A 352 -17.00 9.87 -0.28
N ASP A 353 -16.28 10.93 0.05
CA ASP A 353 -14.88 11.10 -0.30
C ASP A 353 -13.95 10.32 0.65
N ARG A 354 -14.44 9.99 1.86
CA ARG A 354 -13.69 9.21 2.87
C ARG A 354 -14.56 8.12 3.51
N PRO A 355 -14.82 7.00 2.78
CA PRO A 355 -15.58 5.88 3.31
C PRO A 355 -15.02 5.36 4.64
N SER A 356 -15.88 5.09 5.63
CA SER A 356 -15.44 4.68 6.97
C SER A 356 -14.61 3.39 6.97
N LEU A 357 -14.92 2.43 6.09
CA LEU A 357 -14.14 1.19 5.99
C LEU A 357 -12.79 1.38 5.28
N GLU A 358 -12.59 2.49 4.56
CA GLU A 358 -11.34 2.78 3.86
C GLU A 358 -10.42 3.69 4.67
N TYR A 359 -10.97 4.68 5.39
CA TYR A 359 -10.18 5.73 6.01
C TYR A 359 -10.29 5.83 7.53
N ASP A 360 -11.34 5.29 8.17
CA ASP A 360 -11.49 5.35 9.64
C ASP A 360 -10.88 4.09 10.29
N PRO A 361 -9.75 4.19 11.02
CA PRO A 361 -9.12 3.05 11.69
C PRO A 361 -10.04 2.35 12.68
N SER A 362 -11.02 3.07 13.26
CA SER A 362 -12.00 2.54 14.22
C SER A 362 -12.89 1.47 13.60
N TYR A 363 -13.06 1.49 12.27
CA TYR A 363 -13.84 0.49 11.54
C TYR A 363 -12.97 -0.35 10.61
N LYS A 364 -11.98 0.24 9.94
CA LYS A 364 -11.04 -0.45 9.05
C LYS A 364 -10.28 -1.57 9.78
N ILE A 365 -9.73 -1.31 10.97
CA ILE A 365 -8.95 -2.31 11.72
C ILE A 365 -9.84 -3.48 12.18
N PRO A 366 -10.99 -3.27 12.84
CA PRO A 366 -11.90 -4.38 13.18
C PRO A 366 -12.38 -5.21 11.98
N ALA A 367 -12.50 -4.60 10.80
CA ALA A 367 -12.86 -5.29 9.56
C ALA A 367 -11.68 -6.03 8.88
N GLY A 368 -10.51 -6.07 9.52
CA GLY A 368 -9.34 -6.81 9.05
C GLY A 368 -8.35 -5.98 8.21
N GLY A 369 -8.54 -4.68 8.14
CA GLY A 369 -7.56 -3.73 7.59
C GLY A 369 -6.43 -3.42 8.57
N TYR A 370 -5.77 -2.30 8.35
CA TYR A 370 -4.60 -1.84 9.10
C TYR A 370 -4.54 -0.30 9.09
N ASP A 371 -3.76 0.30 9.98
CA ASP A 371 -3.48 1.75 10.01
C ASP A 371 -2.05 2.08 9.52
N GLY A 372 -1.22 1.06 9.33
CA GLY A 372 0.15 1.15 8.85
C GLY A 372 1.13 1.64 9.92
N GLU A 373 0.66 2.03 11.10
CA GLU A 373 1.42 2.65 12.19
C GLU A 373 1.57 1.70 13.37
N ILE A 374 0.45 1.28 13.96
CA ILE A 374 0.38 0.34 15.08
C ILE A 374 0.12 -1.07 14.53
N ILE A 375 -0.81 -1.17 13.59
CA ILE A 375 -1.15 -2.40 12.88
C ILE A 375 -0.58 -2.27 11.48
N ASP A 376 0.43 -3.08 11.14
CA ASP A 376 1.16 -2.99 9.87
C ASP A 376 0.81 -4.09 8.86
N LYS A 377 -0.21 -4.90 9.16
CA LYS A 377 -0.66 -6.04 8.33
C LYS A 377 -2.16 -6.25 8.43
N ARG A 378 -2.77 -6.69 7.32
CA ARG A 378 -4.15 -7.16 7.28
C ARG A 378 -4.35 -8.41 8.13
N SER A 379 -5.55 -8.53 8.68
CA SER A 379 -6.05 -9.79 9.24
C SER A 379 -6.88 -10.51 8.18
N HIS A 380 -6.51 -11.76 7.88
CA HIS A 380 -7.30 -12.64 7.01
C HIS A 380 -8.25 -13.55 7.79
N SER A 381 -8.35 -13.34 9.11
CA SER A 381 -9.18 -14.15 10.00
C SER A 381 -10.58 -13.58 10.12
N VAL A 382 -11.60 -14.44 10.03
CA VAL A 382 -12.98 -14.06 10.36
C VAL A 382 -13.13 -13.98 11.87
N THR A 383 -13.18 -12.76 12.40
CA THR A 383 -13.38 -12.49 13.82
C THR A 383 -14.81 -12.03 14.10
N PRO A 384 -15.31 -12.14 15.35
CA PRO A 384 -16.59 -11.53 15.71
C PRO A 384 -16.64 -10.03 15.42
N MET A 385 -15.51 -9.33 15.60
CA MET A 385 -15.41 -7.89 15.30
C MET A 385 -15.61 -7.61 13.82
N LEU A 386 -15.00 -8.40 12.92
CA LEU A 386 -15.20 -8.26 11.48
C LEU A 386 -16.68 -8.41 11.12
N LEU A 387 -17.35 -9.43 11.65
CA LEU A 387 -18.77 -9.67 11.39
C LEU A 387 -19.66 -8.52 11.89
N LEU A 388 -19.39 -8.01 13.10
CA LEU A 388 -20.11 -6.89 13.67
C LEU A 388 -19.90 -5.59 12.89
N THR A 389 -18.67 -5.34 12.42
CA THR A 389 -18.37 -4.16 11.59
C THR A 389 -19.07 -4.24 10.24
N TYR A 390 -19.07 -5.40 9.59
CA TYR A 390 -19.78 -5.59 8.33
C TYR A 390 -21.30 -5.56 8.50
N GLN A 391 -21.84 -6.04 9.62
CA GLN A 391 -23.24 -5.83 9.96
C GLN A 391 -23.55 -4.34 10.12
N ARG A 392 -22.70 -3.60 10.86
CA ARG A 392 -22.89 -2.16 11.05
C ARG A 392 -22.82 -1.38 9.74
N HIS A 393 -21.90 -1.74 8.85
CA HIS A 393 -21.81 -1.18 7.50
C HIS A 393 -23.10 -1.42 6.71
N ALA A 394 -23.60 -2.66 6.70
CA ALA A 394 -24.85 -3.00 6.01
C ALA A 394 -26.06 -2.26 6.60
N GLU A 395 -26.12 -2.11 7.94
CA GLU A 395 -27.16 -1.33 8.62
C GLU A 395 -27.12 0.15 8.23
N ALA A 396 -25.93 0.76 8.21
CA ALA A 396 -25.78 2.16 7.85
C ALA A 396 -26.20 2.43 6.40
N ILE A 397 -25.72 1.62 5.46
CA ILE A 397 -26.12 1.73 4.05
C ILE A 397 -27.62 1.48 3.87
N ALA A 398 -28.20 0.53 4.59
CA ALA A 398 -29.64 0.26 4.50
C ALA A 398 -30.49 1.43 5.01
N ASP A 399 -30.02 2.16 6.03
CA ASP A 399 -30.67 3.37 6.54
C ASP A 399 -30.63 4.48 5.48
N ASP A 400 -29.48 4.70 4.84
CA ASP A 400 -29.35 5.69 3.76
C ASP A 400 -30.24 5.37 2.56
N VAL A 401 -30.27 4.10 2.12
CA VAL A 401 -31.18 3.63 1.06
C VAL A 401 -32.64 3.87 1.45
N TYR A 402 -33.01 3.58 2.70
CA TYR A 402 -34.37 3.78 3.18
C TYR A 402 -34.75 5.27 3.16
N ASP A 403 -33.89 6.12 3.73
CA ASP A 403 -34.15 7.56 3.83
C ASP A 403 -34.17 8.23 2.44
N PHE A 404 -33.28 7.82 1.54
CA PHE A 404 -33.27 8.33 0.17
C PHE A 404 -34.44 7.75 -0.66
N GLU A 405 -34.48 6.43 -0.89
CA GLU A 405 -35.35 5.84 -1.90
C GLU A 405 -36.81 5.66 -1.47
N LEU A 406 -37.05 5.39 -0.18
CA LEU A 406 -38.40 5.11 0.32
C LEU A 406 -39.03 6.34 0.99
N ARG A 407 -38.28 7.04 1.84
CA ARG A 407 -38.77 8.23 2.53
C ARG A 407 -38.69 9.48 1.65
N GLY A 408 -37.56 9.70 0.98
CA GLY A 408 -37.37 10.81 0.04
C GLY A 408 -38.19 10.66 -1.24
N ASP A 409 -38.42 9.42 -1.66
CA ASP A 409 -39.18 9.03 -2.87
C ASP A 409 -38.73 9.79 -4.14
N PRO A 410 -37.44 9.70 -4.51
CA PRO A 410 -36.93 10.32 -5.72
C PRO A 410 -37.51 9.68 -6.98
N PRO A 411 -37.35 10.32 -8.15
CA PRO A 411 -37.69 9.72 -9.43
C PRO A 411 -37.12 8.31 -9.60
N ALA A 412 -37.85 7.42 -10.30
CA ALA A 412 -37.46 6.00 -10.42
C ALA A 412 -36.09 5.77 -11.08
N ASN A 413 -35.60 6.71 -11.89
CA ASN A 413 -34.26 6.66 -12.49
C ASN A 413 -33.12 7.00 -11.53
N GLU A 414 -33.42 7.46 -10.31
CA GLU A 414 -32.46 7.75 -9.25
C GLU A 414 -32.43 6.64 -8.18
N LYS A 415 -33.38 5.70 -8.20
CA LYS A 415 -33.41 4.54 -7.30
C LYS A 415 -32.51 3.42 -7.85
N THR A 416 -31.66 2.87 -7.00
CA THR A 416 -30.78 1.75 -7.31
C THR A 416 -31.31 0.43 -6.72
N VAL A 417 -31.91 0.48 -5.53
CA VAL A 417 -32.37 -0.72 -4.81
C VAL A 417 -33.85 -1.00 -5.07
N PHE A 418 -34.73 -0.06 -4.76
CA PHE A 418 -36.19 -0.14 -4.87
C PHE A 418 -36.69 0.33 -6.24
N THR A 419 -36.33 -0.42 -7.28
CA THR A 419 -36.63 -0.09 -8.68
C THR A 419 -38.03 -0.53 -9.17
N LEU A 420 -38.70 -1.42 -8.45
CA LEU A 420 -40.05 -1.93 -8.79
C LEU A 420 -41.12 -1.46 -7.81
N ALA A 421 -40.80 -1.39 -6.52
CA ALA A 421 -41.72 -0.98 -5.47
C ALA A 421 -41.39 0.42 -4.96
N THR A 422 -42.41 1.19 -4.58
CA THR A 422 -42.25 2.54 -4.02
C THR A 422 -42.16 2.54 -2.48
N GLY A 423 -42.44 1.39 -1.84
CA GLY A 423 -42.52 1.27 -0.39
C GLY A 423 -43.83 1.75 0.22
N LYS A 424 -44.74 2.27 -0.61
CA LYS A 424 -46.09 2.74 -0.21
C LYS A 424 -47.17 1.69 -0.45
N GLU A 425 -46.83 0.57 -1.08
CA GLU A 425 -47.76 -0.50 -1.39
C GLU A 425 -48.19 -1.27 -0.14
N ASP A 426 -49.47 -1.64 -0.06
CA ASP A 426 -49.93 -2.61 0.93
C ASP A 426 -49.33 -4.00 0.60
N PRO A 427 -48.54 -4.60 1.49
CA PRO A 427 -47.80 -5.83 1.19
C PRO A 427 -48.70 -7.06 1.01
N VAL A 428 -49.94 -7.00 1.50
CA VAL A 428 -50.94 -8.09 1.33
C VAL A 428 -51.61 -7.97 -0.04
N GLN A 429 -51.97 -6.75 -0.46
CA GLN A 429 -52.61 -6.50 -1.75
C GLN A 429 -51.62 -6.62 -2.92
N TYR A 430 -50.38 -6.17 -2.73
CA TYR A 430 -49.34 -6.13 -3.77
C TYR A 430 -48.26 -7.21 -3.57
N GLN A 431 -48.65 -8.37 -3.05
CA GLN A 431 -47.71 -9.44 -2.68
C GLN A 431 -46.78 -9.87 -3.82
N THR A 432 -47.28 -9.93 -5.06
CA THR A 432 -46.46 -10.29 -6.24
C THR A 432 -45.38 -9.26 -6.52
N LEU A 433 -45.70 -7.96 -6.42
CA LEU A 433 -44.74 -6.88 -6.64
C LEU A 433 -43.64 -6.91 -5.57
N VAL A 434 -44.03 -6.98 -4.29
CA VAL A 434 -43.10 -7.03 -3.15
C VAL A 434 -42.17 -8.24 -3.25
N LYS A 435 -42.70 -9.41 -3.58
CA LYS A 435 -41.86 -10.62 -3.79
C LYS A 435 -40.89 -10.46 -4.96
N THR A 436 -41.31 -9.79 -6.04
CA THR A 436 -40.46 -9.56 -7.21
C THR A 436 -39.33 -8.59 -6.88
N GLN A 437 -39.63 -7.49 -6.18
CA GLN A 437 -38.65 -6.54 -5.67
C GLN A 437 -37.62 -7.23 -4.76
N ILE A 438 -38.07 -8.01 -3.78
CA ILE A 438 -37.16 -8.77 -2.89
C ILE A 438 -36.30 -9.75 -3.70
N SER A 439 -36.89 -10.47 -4.67
CA SER A 439 -36.12 -11.39 -5.52
C SER A 439 -35.07 -10.66 -6.36
N GLN A 440 -35.35 -9.45 -6.84
CA GLN A 440 -34.39 -8.63 -7.57
C GLN A 440 -33.25 -8.16 -6.67
N MET A 441 -33.56 -7.74 -5.45
CA MET A 441 -32.55 -7.41 -4.43
C MET A 441 -31.67 -8.62 -4.13
N CYS A 442 -32.25 -9.81 -3.90
CA CYS A 442 -31.47 -11.02 -3.65
C CYS A 442 -30.54 -11.36 -4.82
N LYS A 443 -30.99 -11.23 -6.07
CA LYS A 443 -30.13 -11.44 -7.25
C LYS A 443 -29.02 -10.39 -7.34
N GLY A 444 -29.34 -9.12 -7.07
CA GLY A 444 -28.35 -8.04 -7.07
C GLY A 444 -27.25 -8.24 -6.03
N PHE A 445 -27.64 -8.60 -4.80
CA PHE A 445 -26.70 -8.75 -3.68
C PHE A 445 -25.95 -10.10 -3.66
N TYR A 446 -26.53 -11.18 -4.20
CA TYR A 446 -25.98 -12.54 -4.05
C TYR A 446 -25.70 -13.29 -5.35
N GLY A 447 -26.07 -12.74 -6.53
CA GLY A 447 -25.91 -13.38 -7.84
C GLY A 447 -27.13 -14.16 -8.31
#